data_AF-A0A316UDP1-F1
#
_entry.id   AF-A0A316UDP1-F1
#
_cell.length_a   1.000
_cell.length_b   1.000
_cell.length_c   1.000
_cell.angle_alpha   90.00
_cell.angle_beta   90.00
_cell.angle_gamma   90.00
#
_symmetry.space_group_name_H-M   'P 1'
#
loop_
_entity.id
_entity.type
_entity.pdbx_description
1 polymer ?
#
loop_
_entity_poly.entity_id
_entity_poly.type
_entity_poly.pdbx_seq_one_letter_code
_entity_poly.pdbx_strand_id
1 'polypeptide(L)'
;MSLDLQRRPSQCPHCRATLSETVQYGISSGQPKLIDPHVVSVDAITPRAHGGRYTRENIAFVCWSCSVAKGHGSVAALRSFLLALKERAVIGSGRFLAVDPPRRTALTEMDRQYIQEWADRQHQRVLNTVANNPRKAGDLSVGDIVELGCARYIGQGRYLDPSGLSLPLWAGSLDRIDPGGGYALSNVRALHTVFNRIRMDAPDDAPIKQVIAHLKAADLDDADAPVEMLGGEQFRR
;
A
#
# COMPACT_ATOMS: atom_id res chain seq x y z
N MET A 1 13.36 25.69 -17.61
CA MET A 1 11.92 25.79 -17.92
C MET A 1 11.16 25.89 -16.63
N SER A 2 10.57 27.06 -16.34
CA SER A 2 9.64 27.23 -15.23
C SER A 2 8.36 26.47 -15.57
N LEU A 3 8.09 25.37 -14.88
CA LEU A 3 6.74 24.79 -14.88
C LEU A 3 5.86 25.84 -14.20
N ASP A 4 5.02 26.49 -15.00
CA ASP A 4 4.00 27.41 -14.49
C ASP A 4 3.04 26.58 -13.62
N LEU A 5 3.37 26.49 -12.33
CA LEU A 5 2.71 25.73 -11.26
C LEU A 5 1.33 26.33 -10.90
N GLN A 6 0.70 27.03 -11.84
CA GLN A 6 -0.59 27.66 -11.64
C GLN A 6 -1.67 26.58 -11.57
N ARG A 7 -2.17 26.41 -10.34
CA ARG A 7 -3.23 25.51 -9.87
C ARG A 7 -2.78 24.09 -9.53
N ARG A 8 -1.78 23.98 -8.65
CA ARG A 8 -1.76 22.84 -7.72
C ARG A 8 -3.12 22.82 -7.00
N PRO A 9 -3.89 21.73 -7.07
CA PRO A 9 -5.12 21.64 -6.30
C PRO A 9 -4.77 21.65 -4.81
N SER A 10 -5.58 22.34 -3.99
CA SER A 10 -5.40 22.33 -2.53
C SER A 10 -5.65 20.94 -1.93
N GLN A 11 -6.30 20.04 -2.70
CA GLN A 11 -6.68 18.70 -2.27
C GLN A 11 -6.30 17.65 -3.31
N CYS A 12 -5.99 16.44 -2.84
CA CYS A 12 -5.74 15.30 -3.70
C CYS A 12 -7.02 14.92 -4.47
N PRO A 13 -6.99 14.74 -5.80
CA PRO A 13 -8.17 14.36 -6.57
C PRO A 13 -8.69 12.94 -6.28
N HIS A 14 -7.89 12.10 -5.59
CA HIS A 14 -8.26 10.72 -5.29
C HIS A 14 -8.85 10.55 -3.89
N CYS A 15 -8.23 11.14 -2.87
CA CYS A 15 -8.66 10.99 -1.48
C CYS A 15 -9.17 12.28 -0.84
N ARG A 16 -9.21 13.39 -1.57
CA ARG A 16 -9.57 14.74 -1.09
C ARG A 16 -8.74 15.27 0.09
N ALA A 17 -7.67 14.58 0.49
CA ALA A 17 -6.77 15.06 1.53
C ALA A 17 -6.12 16.38 1.11
N THR A 18 -6.06 17.34 2.03
CA THR A 18 -5.33 18.59 1.82
C THR A 18 -3.89 18.26 1.48
N LEU A 19 -3.42 18.80 0.36
CA LEU A 19 -2.04 18.66 -0.07
C LEU A 19 -1.20 19.65 0.73
N SER A 20 -0.06 19.21 1.26
CA SER A 20 0.87 20.13 1.94
C SER A 20 1.40 21.17 0.96
N GLU A 21 2.19 22.16 1.38
CA GLU A 21 2.85 23.06 0.40
C GLU A 21 4.12 22.43 -0.18
N THR A 22 4.63 21.35 0.43
CA THR A 22 5.83 20.65 0.01
C THR A 22 5.53 19.68 -1.15
N VAL A 23 6.37 19.69 -2.19
CA VAL A 23 6.33 18.73 -3.30
C VAL A 23 7.55 17.81 -3.16
N GLN A 24 7.35 16.50 -3.00
CA GLN A 24 8.43 15.54 -3.25
C GLN A 24 8.30 15.11 -4.69
N TYR A 25 9.26 15.56 -5.50
CA TYR A 25 9.54 14.85 -6.73
C TYR A 25 9.96 13.43 -6.35
N GLY A 26 9.28 12.44 -6.91
CA GLY A 26 9.66 11.04 -6.76
C GLY A 26 11.10 10.88 -7.19
N ILE A 27 12.01 10.72 -6.23
CA ILE A 27 13.39 10.39 -6.48
C ILE A 27 13.73 9.19 -5.62
N SER A 28 14.18 8.16 -6.31
CA SER A 28 14.83 6.93 -5.89
C SER A 28 16.11 7.15 -5.05
N SER A 29 16.15 8.13 -4.15
CA SER A 29 17.34 8.48 -3.37
C SER A 29 17.13 8.26 -1.88
N GLY A 30 17.21 6.98 -1.48
CA GLY A 30 17.76 6.42 -0.24
C GLY A 30 17.99 7.28 1.02
N GLN A 31 17.12 8.22 1.36
CA GLN A 31 17.22 9.01 2.59
C GLN A 31 15.88 8.94 3.35
N PRO A 32 15.89 8.47 4.62
CA PRO A 32 14.71 8.45 5.46
C PRO A 32 14.43 9.87 5.93
N LYS A 33 13.44 10.51 5.32
CA LYS A 33 12.74 11.62 5.96
C LYS A 33 11.36 11.08 6.26
N LEU A 34 10.82 11.36 7.46
CA LEU A 34 9.40 11.14 7.72
C LEU A 34 8.64 11.71 6.52
N ILE A 35 8.12 10.82 5.68
CA ILE A 35 7.38 11.24 4.50
C ILE A 35 6.06 11.71 5.08
N ASP A 36 5.86 13.02 5.15
CA ASP A 36 4.52 13.55 5.34
C ASP A 36 3.66 12.94 4.22
N PRO A 37 2.68 12.09 4.54
CA PRO A 37 1.90 11.37 3.53
C PRO A 37 1.07 12.33 2.64
N HIS A 38 0.98 13.60 3.05
CA HIS A 38 0.31 14.70 2.35
C HIS A 38 1.23 15.48 1.43
N VAL A 39 2.52 15.11 1.34
CA VAL A 39 3.44 15.63 0.33
C VAL A 39 2.92 15.29 -1.06
N VAL A 40 2.99 16.27 -1.96
CA VAL A 40 2.54 16.09 -3.33
C VAL A 40 3.53 15.31 -4.14
N SER A 41 2.99 14.31 -4.83
CA SER A 41 3.62 13.55 -5.88
C SER A 41 3.05 13.97 -7.24
N VAL A 42 3.89 13.97 -8.26
CA VAL A 42 3.46 14.07 -9.65
C VAL A 42 3.24 12.65 -10.15
N ASP A 43 2.01 12.32 -10.53
CA ASP A 43 1.64 10.99 -10.99
C ASP A 43 1.10 11.03 -12.42
N ALA A 44 1.39 9.98 -13.20
CA ALA A 44 0.91 9.92 -14.57
C ALA A 44 -0.56 9.46 -14.59
N ILE A 45 -1.48 10.25 -15.17
CA ILE A 45 -2.92 9.93 -15.25
C ILE A 45 -3.09 8.54 -15.87
N THR A 46 -2.58 8.35 -17.09
CA THR A 46 -2.33 7.04 -17.70
C THR A 46 -1.01 6.48 -17.14
N PRO A 47 -1.01 5.30 -16.49
CA PRO A 47 0.21 4.72 -15.92
C PRO A 47 1.26 4.37 -16.98
N ARG A 48 2.54 4.41 -16.60
CA ARG A 48 3.67 4.06 -17.50
C ARG A 48 3.61 2.63 -18.04
N ALA A 49 3.12 1.69 -17.23
CA ALA A 49 2.93 0.30 -17.64
C ALA A 49 1.93 0.15 -18.82
N HIS A 50 1.12 1.19 -19.07
CA HIS A 50 0.15 1.26 -20.16
C HIS A 50 0.55 2.32 -21.19
N GLY A 51 1.84 2.60 -21.33
CA GLY A 51 2.37 3.53 -22.34
C GLY A 51 2.25 5.01 -21.99
N GLY A 52 1.71 5.35 -20.81
CA GLY A 52 1.62 6.74 -20.35
C GLY A 52 2.99 7.39 -20.16
N ARG A 53 3.10 8.67 -20.53
CA ARG A 53 4.32 9.48 -20.39
C ARG A 53 4.05 10.66 -19.44
N TYR A 54 5.09 11.16 -18.79
CA TYR A 54 5.00 12.40 -18.02
C TYR A 54 4.96 13.60 -19.00
N THR A 55 3.77 13.94 -19.47
CA THR A 55 3.49 15.15 -20.26
C THR A 55 2.51 16.03 -19.50
N ARG A 56 2.41 17.32 -19.85
CA ARG A 56 1.56 18.28 -19.13
C ARG A 56 0.09 17.82 -19.08
N GLU A 57 -0.36 17.10 -20.09
CA GLU A 57 -1.73 16.60 -20.27
C GLU A 57 -1.96 15.26 -19.55
N ASN A 58 -0.90 14.56 -19.16
CA ASN A 58 -0.97 13.23 -18.58
C ASN A 58 -0.36 13.19 -17.16
N ILE A 59 -0.22 14.33 -16.49
CA ILE A 59 0.21 14.40 -15.09
C ILE A 59 -0.89 14.98 -14.20
N ALA A 60 -0.97 14.46 -12.98
CA ALA A 60 -1.80 15.00 -11.92
C ALA A 60 -0.96 15.16 -10.64
N PHE A 61 -1.25 16.21 -9.88
CA PHE A 61 -0.74 16.34 -8.53
C PHE A 61 -1.64 15.54 -7.59
N VAL A 62 -1.07 14.56 -6.91
CA VAL A 62 -1.77 13.67 -5.98
C VAL A 62 -0.99 13.59 -4.67
N CYS A 63 -1.64 13.20 -3.57
CA CYS A 63 -0.88 12.88 -2.37
C CYS A 63 -0.03 11.63 -2.63
N TRP A 64 1.14 11.59 -2.02
CA TRP A 64 2.08 10.49 -2.22
C TRP A 64 1.49 9.11 -1.91
N SER A 65 0.64 9.00 -0.88
CA SER A 65 -0.08 7.77 -0.56
C SER A 65 -0.96 7.26 -1.70
N CYS A 66 -1.66 8.15 -2.41
CA CYS A 66 -2.50 7.78 -3.55
C CYS A 66 -1.67 7.40 -4.78
N SER A 67 -0.57 8.09 -5.05
CA SER A 67 0.36 7.72 -6.14
C SER A 67 0.93 6.32 -5.91
N VAL A 68 1.38 6.03 -4.69
CA VAL A 68 1.90 4.72 -4.29
C VAL A 68 0.84 3.62 -4.45
N ALA A 69 -0.39 3.89 -4.03
CA ALA A 69 -1.49 2.94 -4.10
C ALA A 69 -1.99 2.69 -5.52
N LYS A 70 -2.04 3.72 -6.37
CA LYS A 70 -2.34 3.59 -7.79
C LYS A 70 -1.28 2.77 -8.54
N GLY A 71 -0.01 2.84 -8.14
CA GLY A 71 1.05 2.01 -8.74
C GLY A 71 0.80 0.50 -8.71
N HIS A 72 -0.22 0.04 -7.97
CA HIS A 72 -0.65 -1.35 -7.87
C HIS A 72 -2.03 -1.64 -8.49
N GLY A 73 -2.65 -0.68 -9.20
CA GLY A 73 -3.98 -0.86 -9.77
C GLY A 73 -4.48 0.34 -10.60
N SER A 74 -5.80 0.42 -10.77
CA SER A 74 -6.46 1.57 -11.42
C SER A 74 -6.88 2.64 -10.40
N VAL A 75 -7.28 3.82 -10.88
CA VAL A 75 -7.89 4.86 -10.02
C VAL A 75 -9.16 4.36 -9.33
N ALA A 76 -9.95 3.52 -10.02
CA ALA A 76 -11.13 2.89 -9.44
C ALA A 76 -10.75 1.92 -8.31
N ALA A 77 -9.74 1.07 -8.53
CA ALA A 77 -9.23 0.16 -7.49
C ALA A 77 -8.67 0.93 -6.29
N LEU A 78 -8.00 2.06 -6.53
CA LEU A 78 -7.55 2.97 -5.49
C LEU A 78 -8.74 3.51 -4.68
N ARG A 79 -9.79 4.02 -5.33
CA ARG A 79 -10.97 4.53 -4.61
C ARG A 79 -11.66 3.46 -3.77
N SER A 80 -11.88 2.27 -4.32
CA SER A 80 -12.45 1.14 -3.56
C SER A 80 -11.58 0.76 -2.36
N PHE A 81 -10.26 0.79 -2.52
CA PHE A 81 -9.32 0.58 -1.42
C PHE A 81 -9.44 1.67 -0.34
N LEU A 82 -9.51 2.95 -0.73
CA LEU A 82 -9.62 4.08 0.20
C LEU A 82 -10.96 4.07 0.98
N LEU A 83 -12.07 3.74 0.32
CA LEU A 83 -13.38 3.60 0.95
C LEU A 83 -13.39 2.44 1.96
N ALA A 84 -12.89 1.27 1.56
CA ALA A 84 -12.82 0.13 2.47
C ALA A 84 -11.94 0.43 3.70
N LEU A 85 -10.85 1.19 3.51
CA LEU A 85 -10.02 1.66 4.62
C LEU A 85 -10.75 2.61 5.57
N LYS A 86 -11.50 3.56 5.02
CA LYS A 86 -12.31 4.51 5.78
C LYS A 86 -13.27 3.76 6.71
N GLU A 87 -13.89 2.69 6.23
CA GLU A 87 -14.88 1.93 6.97
C GLU A 87 -14.30 0.93 7.98
N ARG A 88 -13.27 0.17 7.59
CA ARG A 88 -12.85 -1.03 8.34
C ARG A 88 -11.63 -0.85 9.24
N ALA A 89 -10.80 0.16 8.98
CA ALA A 89 -9.55 0.31 9.71
C ALA A 89 -9.75 0.73 11.17
N VAL A 90 -9.22 -0.07 12.09
CA VAL A 90 -9.19 0.19 13.54
C VAL A 90 -7.74 0.33 14.02
N ILE A 91 -7.43 1.48 14.62
CA ILE A 91 -6.10 1.80 15.16
C ILE A 91 -6.25 2.14 16.64
N GLY A 92 -5.56 1.39 17.51
CA GLY A 92 -5.50 1.59 18.95
C GLY A 92 -4.06 1.76 19.40
N SER A 93 -3.79 2.68 20.33
CA SER A 93 -2.44 2.94 20.89
C SER A 93 -1.31 3.11 19.85
N GLY A 94 -1.63 3.70 18.68
CA GLY A 94 -0.64 3.96 17.63
C GLY A 94 -0.27 2.75 16.75
N ARG A 95 -0.99 1.63 16.87
CA ARG A 95 -0.83 0.43 16.03
C ARG A 95 -2.17 -0.05 15.49
N PHE A 96 -2.14 -0.76 14.36
CA PHE A 96 -3.31 -1.54 13.94
C PHE A 96 -3.68 -2.54 15.03
N LEU A 97 -4.95 -2.53 15.44
CA LEU A 97 -5.48 -3.62 16.24
C LEU A 97 -5.66 -4.80 15.30
N ALA A 98 -4.92 -5.89 15.53
CA ALA A 98 -5.06 -7.08 14.72
C ALA A 98 -6.51 -7.55 14.77
N VAL A 99 -7.20 -7.47 13.63
CA VAL A 99 -8.51 -8.09 13.47
C VAL A 99 -8.25 -9.58 13.29
N ASP A 100 -8.74 -10.38 14.23
CA ASP A 100 -8.70 -11.83 14.07
C ASP A 100 -9.48 -12.20 12.81
N PRO A 101 -8.87 -12.99 11.90
CA PRO A 101 -9.58 -13.41 10.72
C PRO A 101 -10.77 -14.28 11.12
N PRO A 102 -11.90 -14.17 10.40
CA PRO A 102 -13.02 -15.06 10.62
C PRO A 102 -12.59 -16.52 10.51
N ARG A 103 -13.30 -17.39 11.23
CA ARG A 103 -13.04 -18.83 11.40
C ARG A 103 -12.52 -19.47 10.09
N ARG A 104 -11.36 -20.12 10.17
CA ARG A 104 -10.70 -20.79 9.04
C ARG A 104 -11.63 -21.86 8.44
N THR A 105 -12.07 -21.69 7.21
CA THR A 105 -12.41 -22.84 6.36
C THR A 105 -11.14 -23.64 6.11
N ALA A 106 -11.24 -24.97 6.02
CA ALA A 106 -10.08 -25.81 5.72
C ALA A 106 -9.43 -25.33 4.40
N LEU A 107 -8.12 -25.08 4.42
CA LEU A 107 -7.36 -24.66 3.23
C LEU A 107 -7.33 -25.81 2.23
N THR A 108 -7.70 -25.51 0.99
CA THR A 108 -7.55 -26.45 -0.14
C THR A 108 -6.08 -26.56 -0.54
N GLU A 109 -5.73 -27.57 -1.33
CA GLU A 109 -4.38 -27.70 -1.89
C GLU A 109 -4.00 -26.48 -2.75
N MET A 110 -4.95 -25.97 -3.54
CA MET A 110 -4.75 -24.76 -4.35
C MET A 110 -4.46 -23.53 -3.48
N ASP A 111 -5.14 -23.39 -2.33
CA ASP A 111 -4.87 -22.29 -1.40
C ASP A 111 -3.45 -22.39 -0.84
N ARG A 112 -3.00 -23.61 -0.48
CA ARG A 112 -1.65 -23.85 0.02
C ARG A 112 -0.61 -23.51 -1.03
N GLN A 113 -0.84 -23.88 -2.29
CA GLN A 113 0.03 -23.51 -3.40
C GLN A 113 0.13 -21.99 -3.56
N TYR A 114 -1.00 -21.26 -3.57
CA TYR A 114 -0.99 -19.80 -3.67
C TYR A 114 -0.22 -19.13 -2.52
N ILE A 115 -0.38 -19.66 -1.29
CA ILE A 115 0.34 -19.16 -0.11
C ILE A 115 1.82 -19.46 -0.23
N GLN A 116 2.21 -20.66 -0.68
CA GLN A 116 3.60 -21.03 -0.89
C GLN A 116 4.28 -20.12 -1.91
N GLU A 117 3.66 -19.92 -3.08
CA GLU A 117 4.20 -19.04 -4.11
C GLU A 117 4.35 -17.59 -3.62
N TRP A 118 3.41 -17.10 -2.81
CA TRP A 118 3.54 -15.80 -2.17
C TRP A 118 4.71 -15.79 -1.17
N ALA A 119 4.83 -16.82 -0.35
CA ALA A 119 5.88 -16.94 0.66
C ALA A 119 7.27 -16.95 0.02
N ASP A 120 7.47 -17.71 -1.05
CA ASP A 120 8.73 -17.78 -1.79
C ASP A 120 9.12 -16.41 -2.36
N ARG A 121 8.17 -15.67 -2.93
CA ARG A 121 8.40 -14.30 -3.42
C ARG A 121 8.79 -13.35 -2.28
N GLN A 122 8.11 -13.44 -1.14
CA GLN A 122 8.43 -12.60 0.01
C GLN A 122 9.81 -12.94 0.59
N HIS A 123 10.14 -14.23 0.70
CA HIS A 123 11.44 -14.69 1.17
C HIS A 123 12.56 -14.23 0.27
N GLN A 124 12.42 -14.36 -1.05
CA GLN A 124 13.40 -13.85 -2.01
C GLN A 124 13.61 -12.33 -1.87
N ARG A 125 12.54 -11.58 -1.62
CA ARG A 125 12.63 -10.14 -1.37
C ARG A 125 13.37 -9.83 -0.06
N VAL A 126 13.16 -10.64 0.98
CA VAL A 126 13.91 -10.54 2.26
C VAL A 126 15.39 -10.78 2.00
N LEU A 127 15.75 -11.86 1.29
CA LEU A 127 17.14 -12.16 0.93
C LEU A 127 17.80 -11.00 0.17
N ASN A 128 17.10 -10.45 -0.84
CA ASN A 128 17.60 -9.29 -1.58
C ASN A 128 17.76 -8.04 -0.69
N THR A 129 16.86 -7.86 0.27
CA THR A 129 16.93 -6.72 1.22
C THR A 129 18.11 -6.88 2.18
N VAL A 130 18.33 -8.10 2.70
CA VAL A 130 19.43 -8.42 3.62
C VAL A 130 20.78 -8.33 2.91
N ALA A 131 20.88 -8.79 1.66
CA ALA A 131 22.08 -8.64 0.85
C ALA A 131 22.50 -7.17 0.70
N ASN A 132 21.53 -6.25 0.58
CA ASN A 132 21.79 -4.82 0.50
C ASN A 132 21.95 -4.13 1.86
N ASN A 133 21.43 -4.72 2.94
CA ASN A 133 21.53 -4.18 4.30
C ASN A 133 21.55 -5.32 5.33
N PRO A 134 22.75 -5.83 5.68
CA PRO A 134 22.91 -6.97 6.59
C PRO A 134 22.32 -6.74 7.99
N ARG A 135 22.14 -5.48 8.42
CA ARG A 135 21.50 -5.16 9.72
C ARG A 135 20.03 -5.60 9.78
N LYS A 136 19.41 -5.86 8.63
CA LYS A 136 18.04 -6.36 8.53
C LYS A 136 17.94 -7.88 8.62
N ALA A 137 19.07 -8.59 8.72
CA ALA A 137 19.09 -10.04 8.85
C ALA A 137 18.31 -10.51 10.09
N GLY A 138 17.72 -11.68 10.00
CA GLY A 138 17.05 -12.39 11.09
C GLY A 138 16.84 -13.85 10.69
N ASP A 139 16.05 -14.58 11.47
CA ASP A 139 15.83 -16.03 11.37
C ASP A 139 14.54 -16.43 10.64
N LEU A 140 13.86 -15.46 10.00
CA LEU A 140 12.60 -15.72 9.31
C LEU A 140 12.78 -16.71 8.14
N SER A 141 12.21 -17.90 8.28
CA SER A 141 12.20 -18.94 7.26
C SER A 141 11.02 -18.80 6.29
N VAL A 142 11.08 -19.51 5.16
CA VAL A 142 9.92 -19.66 4.25
C VAL A 142 8.72 -20.28 4.99
N GLY A 143 8.96 -21.25 5.89
CA GLY A 143 7.91 -21.91 6.67
C GLY A 143 7.15 -20.94 7.57
N ASP A 144 7.87 -20.03 8.24
CA ASP A 144 7.27 -18.97 9.05
C ASP A 144 6.39 -18.03 8.21
N ILE A 145 6.83 -17.72 6.99
CA ILE A 145 6.07 -16.89 6.06
C ILE A 145 4.80 -17.61 5.59
N VAL A 146 4.89 -18.91 5.31
CA VAL A 146 3.71 -19.74 4.99
C VAL A 146 2.73 -19.75 6.16
N GLU A 147 3.21 -19.89 7.40
CA GLU A 147 2.37 -19.86 8.60
C GLU A 147 1.64 -18.51 8.73
N LEU A 148 2.35 -17.39 8.53
CA LEU A 148 1.76 -16.05 8.51
C LEU A 148 0.69 -15.89 7.43
N GLY A 149 0.97 -16.39 6.23
CA GLY A 149 0.02 -16.39 5.12
C GLY A 149 -1.23 -17.20 5.45
N CYS A 150 -1.06 -18.44 5.90
CA CYS A 150 -2.13 -19.33 6.33
C CYS A 150 -2.97 -18.72 7.46
N ALA A 151 -2.33 -18.03 8.40
CA ALA A 151 -3.01 -17.46 9.55
C ALA A 151 -4.00 -16.36 9.16
N ARG A 152 -3.77 -15.68 8.03
CA ARG A 152 -4.58 -14.54 7.57
C ARG A 152 -5.38 -14.83 6.30
N TYR A 153 -5.21 -16.00 5.69
CA TYR A 153 -5.88 -16.35 4.45
C TYR A 153 -7.38 -16.59 4.67
N ILE A 154 -8.20 -16.04 3.79
CA ILE A 154 -9.68 -16.08 3.89
C ILE A 154 -10.34 -16.71 2.65
N GLY A 155 -9.55 -17.37 1.78
CA GLY A 155 -10.04 -18.02 0.57
C GLY A 155 -9.85 -17.20 -0.71
N GLN A 156 -9.94 -17.88 -1.86
CA GLN A 156 -10.01 -17.25 -3.20
C GLN A 156 -8.84 -16.30 -3.51
N GLY A 157 -7.63 -16.63 -3.05
CA GLY A 157 -6.43 -15.83 -3.24
C GLY A 157 -6.42 -14.54 -2.40
N ARG A 158 -7.22 -14.46 -1.32
CA ARG A 158 -7.35 -13.27 -0.48
C ARG A 158 -6.89 -13.52 0.96
N TYR A 159 -6.43 -12.47 1.61
CA TYR A 159 -6.04 -12.45 3.01
C TYR A 159 -6.64 -11.25 3.75
N LEU A 160 -6.70 -11.33 5.06
CA LEU A 160 -7.10 -10.25 5.95
C LEU A 160 -5.85 -9.56 6.52
N ASP A 161 -5.60 -8.34 6.08
CA ASP A 161 -4.47 -7.56 6.58
C ASP A 161 -4.74 -7.02 8.02
N PRO A 162 -3.72 -6.48 8.72
CA PRO A 162 -3.88 -5.91 10.05
C PRO A 162 -4.91 -4.79 10.16
N SER A 163 -5.26 -4.14 9.05
CA SER A 163 -6.30 -3.11 9.02
C SER A 163 -7.72 -3.68 8.95
N GLY A 164 -7.87 -5.01 8.81
CA GLY A 164 -9.17 -5.65 8.62
C GLY A 164 -9.66 -5.63 7.17
N LEU A 165 -8.80 -5.26 6.22
CA LEU A 165 -9.13 -5.32 4.81
C LEU A 165 -8.93 -6.72 4.25
N SER A 166 -9.95 -7.18 3.52
CA SER A 166 -9.83 -8.33 2.63
C SER A 166 -9.13 -7.87 1.35
N LEU A 167 -7.93 -8.38 1.10
CA LEU A 167 -7.08 -7.97 -0.02
C LEU A 167 -6.56 -9.19 -0.78
N PRO A 168 -6.25 -9.07 -2.08
CA PRO A 168 -5.53 -10.12 -2.79
C PRO A 168 -4.20 -10.40 -2.10
N LEU A 169 -3.83 -11.67 -1.94
CA LEU A 169 -2.61 -12.11 -1.26
C LEU A 169 -1.35 -11.51 -1.90
N TRP A 170 -1.35 -11.38 -3.23
CA TRP A 170 -0.24 -10.77 -3.97
C TRP A 170 0.02 -9.30 -3.58
N ALA A 171 -0.97 -8.59 -3.06
CA ALA A 171 -0.83 -7.20 -2.61
C ALA A 171 -0.25 -7.10 -1.19
N GLY A 172 -0.25 -8.21 -0.46
CA GLY A 172 0.37 -8.35 0.86
C GLY A 172 1.88 -8.46 0.77
N SER A 173 2.55 -7.83 1.71
CA SER A 173 4.00 -7.73 1.76
C SER A 173 4.48 -7.83 3.20
N LEU A 174 5.60 -8.51 3.43
CA LEU A 174 6.21 -8.56 4.75
C LEU A 174 6.67 -7.16 5.20
N ASP A 175 6.18 -6.78 6.36
CA ASP A 175 6.44 -5.53 7.07
C ASP A 175 7.12 -5.84 8.41
N ARG A 176 8.20 -5.12 8.74
CA ARG A 176 8.92 -5.31 10.01
C ARG A 176 8.28 -4.46 11.10
N ILE A 177 7.64 -5.04 12.10
CA ILE A 177 6.89 -4.30 13.13
C ILE A 177 7.77 -3.22 13.76
N ASP A 178 8.98 -3.59 14.20
CA ASP A 178 10.07 -2.68 14.51
C ASP A 178 11.03 -2.57 13.30
N PRO A 179 11.15 -1.39 12.65
CA PRO A 179 12.06 -1.19 11.53
C PRO A 179 13.54 -1.27 11.92
N GLY A 180 13.88 -1.10 13.20
CA GLY A 180 15.23 -1.29 13.74
C GLY A 180 15.61 -2.76 13.89
N GLY A 181 14.63 -3.65 14.02
CA GLY A 181 14.82 -5.10 14.11
C GLY A 181 15.03 -5.80 12.77
N GLY A 182 15.50 -7.05 12.85
CA GLY A 182 15.64 -7.96 11.71
C GLY A 182 14.33 -8.57 11.23
N TYR A 183 14.38 -9.31 10.12
CA TYR A 183 13.28 -10.19 9.69
C TYR A 183 13.24 -11.44 10.57
N ALA A 184 12.36 -11.46 11.56
CA ALA A 184 12.06 -12.58 12.45
C ALA A 184 10.54 -12.74 12.59
N LEU A 185 10.02 -13.94 12.84
CA LEU A 185 8.57 -14.19 12.93
C LEU A 185 7.88 -13.25 13.94
N SER A 186 8.50 -13.00 15.09
CA SER A 186 8.02 -12.09 16.13
C SER A 186 8.01 -10.60 15.73
N ASN A 187 8.78 -10.24 14.69
CA ASN A 187 8.96 -8.88 14.23
C ASN A 187 8.40 -8.65 12.82
N VAL A 188 7.60 -9.55 12.27
CA VAL A 188 6.99 -9.35 10.95
C VAL A 188 5.48 -9.55 10.95
N ARG A 189 4.83 -8.87 10.01
CA ARG A 189 3.42 -9.07 9.68
C ARG A 189 3.21 -8.97 8.17
N ALA A 190 2.18 -9.63 7.66
CA ALA A 190 1.72 -9.40 6.30
C ALA A 190 0.86 -8.14 6.29
N LEU A 191 1.37 -7.05 5.72
CA LEU A 191 0.67 -5.77 5.61
C LEU A 191 0.58 -5.35 4.14
N HIS A 192 -0.45 -4.60 3.79
CA HIS A 192 -0.62 -4.14 2.43
C HIS A 192 0.59 -3.31 1.97
N THR A 193 1.08 -3.56 0.75
CA THR A 193 2.32 -2.95 0.24
C THR A 193 2.31 -1.42 0.28
N VAL A 194 1.14 -0.80 0.12
CA VAL A 194 0.95 0.65 0.25
C VAL A 194 1.26 1.12 1.66
N PHE A 195 0.77 0.42 2.68
CA PHE A 195 1.06 0.75 4.06
C PHE A 195 2.51 0.51 4.45
N ASN A 196 3.13 -0.55 3.91
CA ASN A 196 4.57 -0.78 4.08
C ASN A 196 5.39 0.39 3.53
N ARG A 197 4.96 0.97 2.40
CA ARG A 197 5.57 2.16 1.84
C ARG A 197 5.25 3.39 2.69
N ILE A 198 4.00 3.61 3.08
CA ILE A 198 3.61 4.78 3.89
C ILE A 198 4.37 4.84 5.21
N ARG A 199 4.56 3.69 5.84
CA ARG A 199 5.28 3.57 7.11
C ARG A 199 6.80 3.63 6.96
N MET A 200 7.37 3.60 5.75
CA MET A 200 8.79 3.33 5.50
C MET A 200 9.74 3.91 6.57
N ASP A 201 10.34 3.00 7.35
CA ASP A 201 11.27 3.25 8.47
C ASP A 201 10.71 4.05 9.67
N ALA A 202 9.42 4.33 9.73
CA ALA A 202 8.73 4.85 10.91
C ALA A 202 8.64 3.75 12.00
N PRO A 203 8.87 4.11 13.28
CA PRO A 203 8.92 3.17 14.39
C PRO A 203 7.53 2.58 14.77
N ASP A 204 6.45 3.18 14.27
CA ASP A 204 5.07 2.79 14.57
C ASP A 204 4.13 3.02 13.37
N ASP A 205 2.81 2.83 13.57
CA ASP A 205 1.79 3.03 12.53
C ASP A 205 1.26 4.47 12.49
N ALA A 206 1.91 5.45 13.12
CA ALA A 206 1.43 6.83 13.15
C ALA A 206 1.23 7.45 11.75
N PRO A 207 2.13 7.24 10.75
CA PRO A 207 1.89 7.75 9.40
C PRO A 207 0.64 7.14 8.75
N ILE A 208 0.41 5.85 8.97
CA ILE A 208 -0.78 5.15 8.47
C ILE A 208 -2.04 5.68 9.17
N LYS A 209 -1.96 5.92 10.49
CA LYS A 209 -3.04 6.53 11.28
C LYS A 209 -3.42 7.91 10.76
N GLN A 210 -2.45 8.74 10.42
CA GLN A 210 -2.70 10.07 9.86
C GLN A 210 -3.44 10.00 8.52
N VAL A 211 -3.04 9.06 7.65
CA VAL A 211 -3.73 8.82 6.37
C VAL A 211 -5.18 8.38 6.62
N ILE A 212 -5.40 7.39 7.50
CA ILE A 212 -6.75 6.90 7.80
C ILE A 212 -7.62 7.97 8.46
N ALA A 213 -7.09 8.75 9.40
CA ALA A 213 -7.81 9.84 10.03
C ALA A 213 -8.26 10.88 9.00
N HIS A 214 -7.39 11.22 8.05
CA HIS A 214 -7.75 12.09 6.93
C HIS A 214 -8.81 11.47 6.03
N LEU A 215 -8.70 10.18 5.68
CA LEU A 215 -9.74 9.50 4.88
C LEU A 215 -11.10 9.48 5.59
N LYS A 216 -11.10 9.32 6.92
CA LYS A 216 -12.32 9.37 7.74
C LYS A 216 -12.92 10.77 7.81
N ALA A 217 -12.08 11.81 7.87
CA ALA A 217 -12.51 13.21 7.84
C ALA A 217 -12.89 13.70 6.43
N ALA A 218 -12.34 13.07 5.38
CA ALA A 218 -12.66 13.40 4.01
C ALA A 218 -14.09 12.96 3.69
N ASP A 219 -14.87 13.90 3.19
CA ASP A 219 -16.18 13.62 2.63
C ASP A 219 -15.98 12.93 1.28
N LEU A 220 -15.78 11.62 1.32
CA LEU A 220 -15.76 10.77 0.14
C LEU A 220 -17.21 10.35 -0.12
N ASP A 221 -17.98 11.23 -0.77
CA ASP A 221 -19.33 10.87 -1.23
C ASP A 221 -19.25 9.73 -2.26
N ASP A 222 -20.19 8.78 -2.20
CA ASP A 222 -20.39 7.74 -3.22
C ASP A 222 -20.78 8.32 -4.60
N ALA A 223 -21.18 9.60 -4.65
CA ALA A 223 -21.89 10.21 -5.77
C ALA A 223 -21.00 10.78 -6.89
N ASP A 224 -19.70 10.97 -6.69
CA ASP A 224 -18.81 11.34 -7.79
C ASP A 224 -18.37 10.06 -8.51
N ALA A 225 -19.27 9.54 -9.34
CA ALA A 225 -19.03 8.54 -10.36
C ALA A 225 -17.63 8.74 -11.00
N PRO A 226 -16.94 7.63 -11.38
CA PRO A 226 -15.65 7.75 -12.03
C PRO A 226 -15.76 8.76 -13.16
N VAL A 227 -14.85 9.74 -13.20
CA VAL A 227 -14.60 10.45 -14.45
C VAL A 227 -14.42 9.35 -15.49
N GLU A 228 -15.37 9.26 -16.43
CA GLU A 228 -15.29 8.36 -17.58
C GLU A 228 -13.96 8.67 -18.28
N MET A 229 -12.95 7.89 -17.95
CA MET A 229 -11.73 7.83 -18.73
C MET A 229 -12.07 6.96 -19.93
N LEU A 230 -12.37 7.64 -21.03
CA LEU A 230 -12.48 7.12 -22.39
C LEU A 230 -11.62 5.86 -22.59
N GLY A 231 -12.27 4.75 -22.99
CA GLY A 231 -11.60 3.57 -23.52
C GLY A 231 -11.85 2.31 -22.71
N GLY A 232 -12.93 1.63 -23.05
CA GLY A 232 -13.24 0.28 -22.59
C GLY A 232 -12.26 -0.76 -23.14
N GLU A 233 -12.32 -1.92 -22.49
CA GLU A 233 -11.79 -3.21 -22.90
C GLU A 233 -10.26 -3.35 -22.98
N GLN A 234 -9.68 -4.01 -21.98
CA GLN A 234 -8.92 -5.27 -22.12
C GLN A 234 -8.03 -5.48 -20.89
N PHE A 235 -8.52 -6.23 -19.91
CA PHE A 235 -7.72 -6.77 -18.81
C PHE A 235 -7.38 -8.23 -19.09
N ARG A 236 -6.25 -8.48 -19.77
CA ARG A 236 -5.43 -9.70 -19.62
C ARG A 236 -4.01 -9.39 -20.08
N ARG A 237 -3.05 -9.38 -19.14
CA ARG A 237 -1.78 -10.11 -19.16
C ARG A 237 -0.99 -9.83 -17.90
#